data_AF-A0A291PFX9-F1
#
_entry.id   AF-A0A291PFX9-F1
#
_cell.length_a   1.000
_cell.length_b   1.000
_cell.length_c   1.000
_cell.angle_alpha   90.00
_cell.angle_beta   90.00
_cell.angle_gamma   90.00
#
_symmetry.space_group_name_H-M   'P 1'
#
loop_
_entity.id
_entity.type
_entity.pdbx_description
1 polymer ?
#
loop_
_entity_poly.entity_id
_entity_poly.type
_entity_poly.pdbx_seq_one_letter_code
_entity_poly.pdbx_strand_id
1 'polypeptide(L)'
;MSAFTRLWQRAPLWRTVLISTSACGIFSVLFPAPWLTARLPYYQTVTDKVGHMLGRSSAAQTNNAEGEGRRMVSQPPLDAQFEGVIPFAGRQLPLPAGKWHPVLNYQDDVSHGEILTSIFVRSERGVVTGFIIAQATTQSLPSSDTQMLQDMCHSGFNFTVGDLPQDGTHTECWLTSPIRVVNNLFLTSNQALQGLLSSPLFIPPALQRLGMMGFDLPPILVDAGWTHIEKSKSGTGVDFATIHTLLSPAEAGQRAVPGAPEDWSRAGMNNSPMVADFVKRSDTWLKNWLPYLRKGYNSTLEGGPLPAAAATDPGFHG
;
A
#
# COMPACT_ATOMS: atom_id res chain seq x y z
N MET A 1 -5.18 1.88 -67.75
CA MET A 1 -4.27 1.43 -66.67
C MET A 1 -3.56 2.64 -66.10
N SER A 2 -3.69 2.92 -64.80
CA SER A 2 -3.08 4.10 -64.18
C SER A 2 -1.56 3.92 -64.00
N ALA A 3 -0.81 5.01 -63.92
CA ALA A 3 0.63 4.97 -63.65
C ALA A 3 0.97 4.17 -62.37
N PHE A 4 0.08 4.22 -61.37
CA PHE A 4 0.19 3.48 -60.12
C PHE A 4 0.18 1.95 -60.31
N THR A 5 -0.64 1.43 -61.23
CA THR A 5 -0.72 -0.03 -61.48
C THR A 5 0.52 -0.55 -62.20
N ARG A 6 1.14 0.25 -63.07
CA ARG A 6 2.42 -0.10 -63.72
C ARG A 6 3.60 -0.04 -62.74
N LEU A 7 3.61 0.95 -61.85
CA LEU A 7 4.66 1.15 -60.85
C LEU A 7 4.59 0.06 -59.77
N TRP A 8 3.37 -0.32 -59.38
CA TRP A 8 3.14 -1.50 -58.55
C TRP A 8 3.74 -2.73 -59.20
N GLN A 9 3.50 -3.04 -60.48
CA GLN A 9 4.00 -4.28 -61.10
C GLN A 9 5.51 -4.38 -61.30
N ARG A 10 6.23 -3.26 -61.53
CA ARG A 10 7.63 -3.29 -62.00
C ARG A 10 8.69 -2.97 -60.95
N ALA A 11 8.32 -2.40 -59.80
CA ALA A 11 9.30 -1.93 -58.80
C ALA A 11 9.15 -2.68 -57.46
N PRO A 12 9.80 -3.85 -57.28
CA PRO A 12 9.70 -4.62 -56.04
C PRO A 12 10.27 -3.87 -54.83
N LEU A 13 11.34 -3.07 -55.01
CA LEU A 13 11.91 -2.24 -53.95
C LEU A 13 10.94 -1.17 -53.45
N TRP A 14 10.20 -0.53 -54.37
CA TRP A 14 9.20 0.47 -54.00
C TRP A 14 8.06 -0.13 -53.17
N ARG A 15 7.64 -1.37 -53.48
CA ARG A 15 6.66 -2.10 -52.65
C ARG A 15 7.19 -2.38 -51.25
N THR A 16 8.43 -2.86 -51.13
CA THR A 16 9.02 -3.19 -49.82
C THR A 16 9.19 -1.95 -48.96
N VAL A 17 9.55 -0.80 -49.56
CA VAL A 17 9.66 0.47 -48.85
C VAL A 17 8.27 0.95 -48.40
N LEU A 18 7.23 0.85 -49.24
CA LEU A 18 5.86 1.22 -48.85
C LEU A 18 5.31 0.36 -47.71
N ILE A 19 5.51 -0.97 -47.79
CA ILE A 19 5.08 -1.90 -46.75
C ILE A 19 5.84 -1.64 -45.45
N SER A 20 7.17 -1.49 -45.52
CA SER A 20 8.01 -1.20 -44.35
C SER A 20 7.63 0.15 -43.71
N THR A 21 7.46 1.20 -44.51
CA THR A 21 7.03 2.52 -44.03
C THR A 21 5.66 2.44 -43.36
N SER A 22 4.74 1.65 -43.91
CA SER A 22 3.40 1.45 -43.34
C SER A 22 3.47 0.70 -42.01
N ALA A 23 4.25 -0.38 -41.94
CA ALA A 23 4.46 -1.16 -40.72
C ALA A 23 5.14 -0.33 -39.62
N CYS A 24 6.22 0.38 -39.94
CA CYS A 24 6.89 1.28 -39.02
C CYS A 24 5.97 2.43 -38.57
N GLY A 25 5.13 2.95 -39.46
CA GLY A 25 4.11 3.95 -39.11
C GLY A 25 3.14 3.42 -38.06
N ILE A 26 2.60 2.21 -38.24
CA ILE A 26 1.71 1.56 -37.27
C ILE A 26 2.43 1.34 -35.93
N PHE A 27 3.66 0.81 -35.95
CA PHE A 27 4.42 0.60 -34.72
C PHE A 27 4.73 1.90 -34.00
N SER A 28 5.01 2.99 -34.73
CA SER A 28 5.25 4.29 -34.11
C SER A 28 4.03 4.78 -33.34
N VAL A 29 2.81 4.52 -33.85
CA VAL A 29 1.58 4.92 -33.18
C VAL A 29 1.29 4.05 -31.95
N LEU A 30 1.64 2.76 -31.99
CA LEU A 30 1.45 1.83 -30.87
C LEU A 30 2.52 1.98 -29.76
N PHE A 31 3.71 2.47 -30.11
CA PHE A 31 4.85 2.69 -29.22
C PHE A 31 5.43 4.09 -29.45
N PRO A 32 4.73 5.15 -28.99
CA PRO A 32 5.14 6.52 -29.27
C PRO A 32 6.47 6.86 -28.60
N ALA A 33 7.39 7.45 -29.36
CA ALA A 33 8.65 7.94 -28.83
C ALA A 33 8.44 9.31 -28.13
N PRO A 34 8.87 9.50 -26.86
CA PRO A 34 8.60 10.71 -26.08
C PRO A 34 9.10 12.03 -26.71
N TRP A 35 10.17 11.97 -27.50
CA TRP A 35 10.73 13.13 -28.17
C TRP A 35 9.91 13.56 -29.40
N LEU A 36 9.17 12.64 -30.01
CA LEU A 36 8.38 12.88 -31.22
C LEU A 36 7.03 13.50 -30.88
N THR A 37 6.40 13.05 -29.80
CA THR A 37 5.16 13.63 -29.25
C THR A 37 5.37 15.08 -28.81
N ALA A 38 6.54 15.40 -28.23
CA ALA A 38 6.87 16.76 -27.79
C ALA A 38 7.04 17.77 -28.96
N ARG A 39 7.31 17.31 -30.19
CA ARG A 39 7.55 18.19 -31.35
C ARG A 39 6.36 18.29 -32.30
N LEU A 40 5.43 17.33 -32.27
CA LEU A 40 4.32 17.24 -33.22
C LEU A 40 2.99 17.07 -32.46
N PRO A 41 2.23 18.16 -32.21
CA PRO A 41 1.01 18.10 -31.40
C PRO A 41 -0.10 17.25 -32.04
N TYR A 42 -0.16 17.20 -33.38
CA TYR A 42 -1.10 16.34 -34.10
C TYR A 42 -0.77 14.84 -33.96
N TYR A 43 0.52 14.48 -33.80
CA TYR A 43 0.92 13.09 -33.60
C TYR A 43 0.50 12.59 -32.23
N GLN A 44 0.67 13.43 -31.20
CA GLN A 44 0.24 13.17 -29.83
C GLN A 44 -1.26 12.86 -29.73
N THR A 45 -2.12 13.67 -30.38
CA THR A 45 -3.58 13.40 -30.35
C THR A 45 -4.00 12.06 -30.97
N VAL A 46 -3.25 11.57 -31.97
CA VAL A 46 -3.53 10.28 -32.61
C VAL A 46 -3.04 9.13 -31.73
N THR A 47 -1.84 9.26 -31.15
CA THR A 47 -1.28 8.24 -30.25
C THR A 47 -2.08 8.12 -28.96
N ASP A 48 -2.61 9.23 -28.43
CA ASP A 48 -3.42 9.22 -27.21
C ASP A 48 -4.80 8.57 -27.46
N LYS A 49 -5.45 8.86 -28.60
CA LYS A 49 -6.71 8.16 -28.98
C LYS A 49 -6.51 6.65 -29.10
N VAL A 50 -5.43 6.23 -29.74
CA VAL A 50 -5.11 4.80 -29.89
C VAL A 50 -4.72 4.18 -28.54
N GLY A 51 -3.99 4.91 -27.70
CA GLY A 51 -3.67 4.52 -26.32
C GLY A 51 -4.92 4.31 -25.49
N HIS A 52 -5.87 5.25 -25.51
CA HIS A 52 -7.15 5.15 -24.82
C HIS A 52 -8.00 3.96 -25.30
N MET A 53 -8.03 3.70 -26.60
CA MET A 53 -8.76 2.55 -27.17
C MET A 53 -8.14 1.19 -26.80
N LEU A 54 -6.84 1.19 -26.49
CA LEU A 54 -6.07 0.02 -26.05
C LEU A 54 -5.89 -0.04 -24.52
N GLY A 55 -6.53 0.84 -23.75
CA GLY A 55 -6.44 0.88 -22.28
C GLY A 55 -5.07 1.32 -21.73
N ARG A 56 -4.20 1.91 -22.56
CA ARG A 56 -2.94 2.54 -22.13
C ARG A 56 -3.16 4.03 -21.91
N SER A 57 -3.31 4.44 -20.66
CA SER A 57 -3.30 5.85 -20.27
C SER A 57 -1.88 6.39 -20.40
N SER A 58 -1.63 7.26 -21.38
CA SER A 58 -0.38 8.02 -21.50
C SER A 58 -0.32 9.10 -20.42
N ALA A 59 0.80 9.14 -19.69
CA ALA A 59 1.06 10.13 -18.65
C ALA A 59 1.45 11.48 -19.28
N ALA A 60 0.51 12.18 -19.92
CA ALA A 60 0.66 13.60 -20.22
C ALA A 60 -0.68 14.29 -20.53
N GLN A 61 -1.11 15.08 -19.55
CA GLN A 61 -1.82 16.37 -19.71
C GLN A 61 -3.37 16.45 -19.76
N THR A 62 -3.85 17.10 -18.69
CA THR A 62 -4.89 18.15 -18.62
C THR A 62 -6.36 17.78 -18.82
N ASN A 63 -7.05 17.75 -17.67
CA ASN A 63 -8.35 18.36 -17.39
C ASN A 63 -9.32 18.45 -18.57
N ASN A 64 -10.11 17.40 -18.74
CA ASN A 64 -11.56 17.49 -18.87
C ASN A 64 -12.12 16.06 -18.75
N ALA A 65 -12.15 15.57 -17.52
CA ALA A 65 -12.97 14.43 -17.15
C ALA A 65 -13.78 14.87 -15.93
N GLU A 66 -14.98 15.38 -16.21
CA GLU A 66 -16.05 15.39 -15.23
C GLU A 66 -16.31 13.94 -14.82
N GLY A 67 -16.08 13.60 -13.55
CA GLY A 67 -16.77 12.46 -12.92
C GLY A 67 -15.95 11.28 -12.35
N GLU A 68 -14.62 11.27 -12.36
CA GLU A 68 -13.85 10.23 -11.64
C GLU A 68 -12.74 10.86 -10.78
N GLY A 69 -12.80 10.62 -9.46
CA GLY A 69 -11.86 11.16 -8.47
C GLY A 69 -10.39 10.92 -8.85
N ARG A 70 -9.53 11.91 -8.59
CA ARG A 70 -8.10 11.85 -8.94
C ARG A 70 -7.36 10.83 -8.08
N ARG A 71 -7.24 9.62 -8.60
CA ARG A 71 -6.39 8.57 -8.01
C ARG A 71 -4.95 8.74 -8.45
N MET A 72 -4.03 8.85 -7.50
CA MET A 72 -2.60 8.92 -7.78
C MET A 72 -1.88 7.71 -7.18
N VAL A 73 -1.18 6.95 -8.02
CA VAL A 73 -0.29 5.86 -7.60
C VAL A 73 1.13 6.32 -7.82
N SER A 74 1.95 6.32 -6.78
CA SER A 74 3.38 6.56 -6.92
C SER A 74 4.19 5.40 -6.36
N GLN A 75 5.30 5.12 -7.02
CA GLN A 75 6.20 4.03 -6.73
C GLN A 75 7.56 4.62 -6.35
N PRO A 76 7.86 4.72 -5.04
CA PRO A 76 9.11 5.30 -4.56
C PRO A 76 10.34 4.52 -5.03
N PRO A 77 11.52 5.14 -5.14
CA PRO A 77 12.74 4.45 -5.57
C PRO A 77 13.00 3.17 -4.77
N LEU A 78 13.44 2.10 -5.45
CA LEU A 78 13.63 0.77 -4.84
C LEU A 78 14.75 0.75 -3.77
N ASP A 79 15.68 1.70 -3.85
CA ASP A 79 16.82 1.89 -2.96
C ASP A 79 16.52 2.83 -1.79
N ALA A 80 15.35 3.49 -1.78
CA ALA A 80 14.96 4.36 -0.68
C ALA A 80 14.82 3.55 0.63
N GLN A 81 15.31 4.15 1.71
CA GLN A 81 15.28 3.59 3.06
C GLN A 81 14.86 4.68 4.04
N PHE A 82 13.96 4.33 4.94
CA PHE A 82 13.47 5.19 5.99
C PHE A 82 13.70 4.55 7.35
N GLU A 83 14.06 5.39 8.32
CA GLU A 83 14.25 5.03 9.72
C GLU A 83 13.72 6.16 10.59
N GLY A 84 13.34 5.85 11.84
CA GLY A 84 12.88 6.85 12.79
C GLY A 84 11.52 7.44 12.43
N VAL A 85 11.41 8.76 12.38
CA VAL A 85 10.13 9.46 12.17
C VAL A 85 10.08 10.04 10.77
N ILE A 86 9.03 9.71 10.01
CA ILE A 86 8.84 10.20 8.64
C ILE A 86 7.60 11.11 8.54
N PRO A 87 7.58 12.07 7.59
CA PRO A 87 6.36 12.79 7.26
C PRO A 87 5.34 11.87 6.58
N PHE A 88 4.08 11.96 6.98
CA PHE A 88 2.98 11.16 6.43
C PHE A 88 1.65 11.90 6.56
N ALA A 89 0.95 12.14 5.45
CA ALA A 89 -0.38 12.77 5.40
C ALA A 89 -0.49 14.10 6.20
N GLY A 90 0.54 14.96 6.14
CA GLY A 90 0.58 16.22 6.92
C GLY A 90 0.86 16.02 8.42
N ARG A 91 1.14 14.79 8.82
CA ARG A 91 1.46 14.34 10.19
C ARG A 91 2.83 13.67 10.20
N GLN A 92 3.18 13.08 11.33
CA GLN A 92 4.38 12.29 11.51
C GLN A 92 4.02 10.82 11.75
N LEU A 93 4.76 9.91 11.11
CA LEU A 93 4.68 8.48 11.35
C LEU A 93 5.99 8.01 11.98
N PRO A 94 5.99 7.65 13.28
CA PRO A 94 7.11 6.90 13.84
C PRO A 94 7.18 5.53 13.18
N LEU A 95 8.36 5.11 12.72
CA LEU A 95 8.61 3.76 12.23
C LEU A 95 9.22 2.91 13.35
N PRO A 96 8.89 1.60 13.41
CA PRO A 96 9.62 0.66 14.26
C PRO A 96 11.09 0.56 13.84
N ALA A 97 11.92 -0.06 14.68
CA ALA A 97 13.35 -0.21 14.47
C ALA A 97 13.69 -0.89 13.14
N GLY A 98 14.82 -0.53 12.56
CA GLY A 98 15.31 -1.07 11.30
C GLY A 98 14.96 -0.24 10.07
N LYS A 99 15.41 -0.74 8.93
CA LYS A 99 15.32 -0.07 7.62
C LYS A 99 14.02 -0.43 6.92
N TRP A 100 13.18 0.57 6.72
CA TRP A 100 11.91 0.43 6.02
C TRP A 100 12.03 0.92 4.59
N HIS A 101 11.72 0.04 3.65
CA HIS A 101 11.69 0.32 2.23
C HIS A 101 10.28 0.71 1.81
N PRO A 102 10.08 1.87 1.17
CA PRO A 102 8.77 2.22 0.63
C PRO A 102 8.45 1.36 -0.59
N VAL A 103 7.28 0.72 -0.56
CA VAL A 103 6.81 -0.13 -1.64
C VAL A 103 5.87 0.67 -2.54
N LEU A 104 4.88 1.35 -1.96
CA LEU A 104 3.83 2.00 -2.73
C LEU A 104 3.25 3.16 -1.94
N ASN A 105 2.91 4.24 -2.64
CA ASN A 105 2.02 5.27 -2.13
C ASN A 105 0.80 5.35 -3.05
N TYR A 106 -0.37 5.43 -2.45
CA TYR A 106 -1.66 5.50 -3.13
C TYR A 106 -2.48 6.61 -2.49
N GLN A 107 -2.95 7.55 -3.30
CA GLN A 107 -3.80 8.64 -2.87
C GLN A 107 -5.15 8.47 -3.57
N ASP A 108 -6.20 8.30 -2.79
CA ASP A 108 -7.57 8.17 -3.28
C ASP A 108 -8.32 9.45 -2.96
N ASP A 109 -8.86 10.06 -4.02
CA ASP A 109 -9.78 11.19 -3.95
C ASP A 109 -11.19 10.59 -3.95
N VAL A 110 -11.74 10.40 -2.74
CA VAL A 110 -13.11 9.96 -2.56
C VAL A 110 -14.03 11.19 -2.66
N SER A 111 -15.28 11.00 -3.08
CA SER A 111 -16.19 12.11 -3.44
C SER A 111 -16.37 13.20 -2.36
N HIS A 112 -15.93 12.94 -1.12
CA HIS A 112 -16.04 13.81 0.03
C HIS A 112 -14.75 13.95 0.86
N GLY A 113 -13.58 13.58 0.32
CA GLY A 113 -12.29 13.78 0.98
C GLY A 113 -11.15 12.98 0.35
N GLU A 114 -10.03 12.87 1.05
CA GLU A 114 -8.81 12.32 0.44
C GLU A 114 -8.04 11.48 1.46
N ILE A 115 -7.65 10.27 1.03
CA ILE A 115 -6.92 9.31 1.85
C ILE A 115 -5.56 9.04 1.21
N LEU A 116 -4.49 9.24 1.97
CA LEU A 116 -3.15 8.80 1.61
C LEU A 116 -2.87 7.44 2.26
N THR A 117 -2.52 6.46 1.44
CA THR A 117 -2.04 5.14 1.83
C THR A 117 -0.58 4.98 1.46
N SER A 118 0.26 4.61 2.43
CA SER A 118 1.68 4.33 2.24
C SER A 118 2.00 2.93 2.75
N ILE A 119 2.73 2.17 1.93
CA ILE A 119 3.14 0.80 2.25
C ILE A 119 4.65 0.75 2.39
N PHE A 120 5.11 0.19 3.50
CA PHE A 120 6.53 -0.01 3.78
C PHE A 120 6.83 -1.47 4.08
N VAL A 121 8.03 -1.91 3.77
CA VAL A 121 8.50 -3.26 4.09
C VAL A 121 9.87 -3.22 4.74
N ARG A 122 10.05 -4.06 5.76
CA ARG A 122 11.34 -4.39 6.35
C ARG A 122 11.62 -5.85 6.06
N SER A 123 12.84 -6.15 5.63
CA SER A 123 13.26 -7.52 5.33
C SER A 123 14.65 -7.80 5.90
N GLU A 124 14.92 -9.09 6.12
CA GLU A 124 16.21 -9.60 6.51
C GLU A 124 16.56 -10.80 5.63
N ARG A 125 17.72 -10.75 4.95
CA ARG A 125 18.17 -11.78 3.99
C ARG A 125 17.11 -12.16 2.94
N GLY A 126 16.33 -11.18 2.50
CA GLY A 126 15.26 -11.38 1.51
C GLY A 126 13.93 -11.87 2.08
N VAL A 127 13.83 -12.15 3.39
CA VAL A 127 12.56 -12.53 4.01
C VAL A 127 11.94 -11.31 4.70
N VAL A 128 10.65 -11.06 4.46
CA VAL A 128 9.91 -9.97 5.11
C VAL A 128 9.78 -10.23 6.60
N THR A 129 10.25 -9.26 7.39
CA THR A 129 10.13 -9.26 8.86
C THR A 129 9.07 -8.30 9.36
N GLY A 130 8.73 -7.28 8.57
CA GLY A 130 7.66 -6.34 8.85
C GLY A 130 7.05 -5.76 7.58
N PHE A 131 5.74 -5.55 7.56
CA PHE A 131 5.02 -4.90 6.45
C PHE A 131 4.01 -3.91 7.04
N ILE A 132 4.18 -2.62 6.73
CA ILE A 132 3.31 -1.56 7.25
C ILE A 132 2.35 -1.12 6.15
N ILE A 133 1.08 -1.01 6.51
CA ILE A 133 0.04 -0.31 5.75
C ILE A 133 -0.39 0.87 6.61
N ALA A 134 0.01 2.07 6.19
CA ALA A 134 -0.38 3.32 6.84
C ALA A 134 -1.43 4.01 5.99
N GLN A 135 -2.60 4.33 6.54
CA GLN A 135 -3.60 5.17 5.89
C GLN A 135 -3.96 6.35 6.78
N ALA A 136 -4.11 7.53 6.20
CA ALA A 136 -4.63 8.69 6.91
C ALA A 136 -5.35 9.64 5.97
N THR A 137 -6.29 10.39 6.52
CA THR A 137 -6.94 11.48 5.80
C THR A 137 -5.99 12.64 5.61
N THR A 138 -5.90 13.14 4.38
CA THR A 138 -5.32 14.44 4.04
C THR A 138 -6.42 15.50 3.89
N GLN A 139 -7.66 15.06 3.65
CA GLN A 139 -8.87 15.86 3.74
C GLN A 139 -9.94 15.07 4.49
N SER A 140 -10.68 15.74 5.39
CA SER A 140 -11.67 15.10 6.27
C SER A 140 -12.80 14.44 5.49
N LEU A 141 -13.36 13.37 6.06
CA LEU A 141 -14.40 12.55 5.44
C LEU A 141 -15.72 12.59 6.23
N PRO A 142 -16.85 12.19 5.63
CA PRO A 142 -18.08 11.88 6.35
C PRO A 142 -17.84 10.80 7.41
N SER A 143 -18.47 10.93 8.59
CA SER A 143 -18.29 9.96 9.68
C SER A 143 -18.76 8.54 9.32
N SER A 144 -19.75 8.41 8.42
CA SER A 144 -20.23 7.12 7.90
C SER A 144 -19.12 6.28 7.28
N ASP A 145 -18.11 6.93 6.71
CA ASP A 145 -17.06 6.27 5.91
C ASP A 145 -15.98 5.65 6.82
N THR A 146 -16.05 5.92 8.12
CA THR A 146 -15.13 5.36 9.13
C THR A 146 -15.68 4.15 9.88
N GLN A 147 -16.92 3.72 9.60
CA GLN A 147 -17.55 2.60 10.31
C GLN A 147 -16.72 1.31 10.17
N MET A 148 -16.27 1.00 8.95
CA MET A 148 -15.44 -0.18 8.69
C MET A 148 -14.15 -0.16 9.52
N LEU A 149 -13.57 1.01 9.76
CA LEU A 149 -12.33 1.14 10.53
C LEU A 149 -12.54 0.78 12.01
N GLN A 150 -13.71 1.12 12.55
CA GLN A 150 -14.08 0.75 13.93
C GLN A 150 -14.40 -0.74 14.02
N ASP A 151 -15.09 -1.29 13.02
CA ASP A 151 -15.48 -2.70 12.99
C ASP A 151 -14.27 -3.67 12.98
N MET A 152 -13.10 -3.22 12.50
CA MET A 152 -11.85 -4.00 12.58
C MET A 152 -11.53 -4.40 14.02
N CYS A 153 -11.70 -3.49 14.98
CA CYS A 153 -11.40 -3.74 16.39
C CYS A 153 -12.46 -4.63 17.06
N HIS A 154 -13.69 -4.69 16.56
CA HIS A 154 -14.79 -5.42 17.19
C HIS A 154 -14.90 -6.90 16.75
N SER A 155 -13.90 -7.42 16.04
CA SER A 155 -13.90 -8.82 15.60
C SER A 155 -13.50 -9.79 16.71
N GLY A 156 -14.32 -10.83 16.92
CA GLY A 156 -13.99 -11.92 17.85
C GLY A 156 -12.77 -12.76 17.44
N PHE A 157 -12.31 -12.64 16.20
CA PHE A 157 -11.14 -13.35 15.65
C PHE A 157 -9.80 -12.70 15.99
N ASN A 158 -9.81 -11.44 16.44
CA ASN A 158 -8.60 -10.77 16.91
C ASN A 158 -8.03 -11.53 18.13
N PHE A 159 -6.71 -11.66 18.20
CA PHE A 159 -6.04 -12.22 19.38
C PHE A 159 -6.26 -11.34 20.61
N THR A 160 -5.96 -10.06 20.46
CA THR A 160 -6.18 -9.02 21.47
C THR A 160 -6.84 -7.81 20.85
N VAL A 161 -7.58 -7.07 21.67
CA VAL A 161 -8.20 -5.79 21.32
C VAL A 161 -8.09 -4.88 22.55
N GLY A 162 -7.89 -3.59 22.33
CA GLY A 162 -8.12 -2.57 23.33
C GLY A 162 -8.61 -1.29 22.69
N ASP A 163 -9.18 -0.44 23.52
CA ASP A 163 -9.78 0.83 23.13
C ASP A 163 -9.55 1.88 24.22
N LEU A 164 -9.61 3.15 23.82
CA LEU A 164 -9.77 4.25 24.77
C LEU A 164 -11.26 4.59 24.92
N PRO A 165 -11.67 5.10 26.10
CA PRO A 165 -13.03 5.59 26.29
C PRO A 165 -13.41 6.60 25.21
N GLN A 166 -14.50 6.32 24.49
CA GLN A 166 -15.02 7.26 23.49
C GLN A 166 -15.63 8.47 24.20
N ASP A 167 -15.13 9.67 23.90
CA ASP A 167 -15.65 10.92 24.48
C ASP A 167 -16.62 11.66 23.52
N GLY A 168 -16.97 11.01 22.40
CA GLY A 168 -17.82 11.57 21.35
C GLY A 168 -17.10 12.55 20.41
N THR A 169 -15.80 12.78 20.59
CA THR A 169 -14.94 13.60 19.73
C THR A 169 -13.75 12.83 19.18
N HIS A 170 -13.26 11.84 19.92
CA HIS A 170 -12.25 10.89 19.49
C HIS A 170 -12.67 9.45 19.75
N THR A 171 -12.26 8.56 18.85
CA THR A 171 -12.36 7.11 18.98
C THR A 171 -10.99 6.54 18.66
N GLU A 172 -10.45 5.74 19.57
CA GLU A 172 -9.18 5.06 19.36
C GLU A 172 -9.32 3.59 19.76
N CYS A 173 -8.82 2.70 18.90
CA CYS A 173 -8.72 1.29 19.20
C CYS A 173 -7.45 0.68 18.59
N TRP A 174 -7.03 -0.44 19.16
CA TRP A 174 -5.89 -1.21 18.69
C TRP A 174 -6.19 -2.70 18.80
N LEU A 175 -5.54 -3.49 17.97
CA LEU A 175 -5.77 -4.93 17.90
C LEU A 175 -4.51 -5.69 17.54
N THR A 176 -4.50 -6.97 17.85
CA THR A 176 -3.65 -7.94 17.17
C THR A 176 -4.47 -9.02 16.49
N SER A 177 -4.11 -9.43 15.28
CA SER A 177 -4.91 -10.39 14.49
C SER A 177 -4.03 -11.33 13.65
N PRO A 178 -4.41 -12.61 13.48
CA PRO A 178 -3.69 -13.52 12.61
C PRO A 178 -3.92 -13.18 11.14
N ILE A 179 -2.83 -13.07 10.38
CA ILE A 179 -2.85 -12.96 8.93
C ILE A 179 -2.14 -14.17 8.33
N ARG A 180 -2.84 -14.90 7.48
CA ARG A 180 -2.26 -15.98 6.68
C ARG A 180 -1.85 -15.46 5.32
N VAL A 181 -0.73 -15.94 4.81
CA VAL A 181 -0.25 -15.64 3.47
C VAL A 181 -0.38 -16.89 2.62
N VAL A 182 -1.26 -16.83 1.62
CA VAL A 182 -1.47 -17.93 0.67
C VAL A 182 -1.42 -17.36 -0.73
N ASN A 183 -0.53 -17.89 -1.58
CA ASN A 183 -0.34 -17.43 -2.96
C ASN A 183 -0.14 -15.90 -3.07
N ASN A 184 0.67 -15.32 -2.18
CA ASN A 184 0.89 -13.88 -2.06
C ASN A 184 -0.42 -13.08 -1.87
N LEU A 185 -1.36 -13.61 -1.10
CA LEU A 185 -2.56 -12.91 -0.66
C LEU A 185 -2.65 -12.96 0.87
N PHE A 186 -3.05 -11.84 1.46
CA PHE A 186 -3.33 -11.75 2.89
C PHE A 186 -4.76 -12.21 3.18
N LEU A 187 -4.88 -13.18 4.08
CA LEU A 187 -6.13 -13.80 4.48
C LEU A 187 -6.32 -13.69 5.99
N THR A 188 -7.50 -13.21 6.41
CA THR A 188 -7.91 -13.15 7.81
C THR A 188 -9.41 -13.40 7.94
N SER A 189 -9.84 -13.91 9.10
CA SER A 189 -11.26 -14.11 9.40
C SER A 189 -11.95 -12.83 9.86
N ASN A 190 -11.20 -11.77 10.16
CA ASN A 190 -11.74 -10.44 10.44
C ASN A 190 -12.16 -9.77 9.12
N GLN A 191 -13.46 -9.75 8.82
CA GLN A 191 -13.99 -9.27 7.54
C GLN A 191 -13.67 -7.79 7.26
N ALA A 192 -13.73 -6.93 8.28
CA ALA A 192 -13.40 -5.52 8.11
C ALA A 192 -11.91 -5.33 7.78
N LEU A 193 -11.03 -6.03 8.49
CA LEU A 193 -9.59 -6.03 8.19
C LEU A 193 -9.29 -6.70 6.84
N GLN A 194 -10.03 -7.74 6.47
CA GLN A 194 -9.91 -8.39 5.16
C GLN A 194 -10.17 -7.39 4.03
N GLY A 195 -11.16 -6.49 4.17
CA GLY A 195 -11.42 -5.44 3.19
C GLY A 195 -10.22 -4.53 2.93
N LEU A 196 -9.48 -4.17 3.99
CA LEU A 196 -8.22 -3.43 3.87
C LEU A 196 -7.13 -4.26 3.17
N LEU A 197 -6.94 -5.49 3.64
CA LEU A 197 -5.86 -6.39 3.20
C LEU A 197 -6.09 -7.00 1.81
N SER A 198 -7.30 -6.96 1.26
CA SER A 198 -7.59 -7.37 -0.12
C SER A 198 -7.98 -6.20 -1.02
N SER A 199 -7.70 -4.95 -0.62
CA SER A 199 -7.97 -3.78 -1.44
C SER A 199 -7.26 -3.92 -2.80
N PRO A 200 -7.99 -3.96 -3.93
CA PRO A 200 -7.38 -4.13 -5.25
C PRO A 200 -6.56 -2.92 -5.68
N LEU A 201 -6.73 -1.78 -4.98
CA LEU A 201 -6.13 -0.50 -5.34
C LEU A 201 -4.65 -0.42 -4.96
N PHE A 202 -4.24 -1.03 -3.86
CA PHE A 202 -2.87 -0.90 -3.34
C PHE A 202 -2.21 -2.20 -2.89
N ILE A 203 -2.95 -3.24 -2.46
CA ILE A 203 -2.32 -4.47 -1.98
C ILE A 203 -1.71 -5.30 -3.12
N PRO A 204 -2.44 -5.73 -4.17
CA PRO A 204 -1.84 -6.50 -5.26
C PRO A 204 -0.66 -5.79 -5.94
N PRO A 205 -0.72 -4.47 -6.26
CA PRO A 205 0.42 -3.75 -6.79
C PRO A 205 1.64 -3.73 -5.84
N ALA A 206 1.41 -3.58 -4.53
CA ALA A 206 2.49 -3.61 -3.55
C ALA A 206 3.12 -5.00 -3.45
N LEU A 207 2.33 -6.07 -3.45
CA LEU A 207 2.82 -7.45 -3.40
C LEU A 207 3.56 -7.84 -4.69
N GLN A 208 3.11 -7.35 -5.85
CA GLN A 208 3.84 -7.52 -7.10
C GLN A 208 5.21 -6.84 -7.03
N ARG A 209 5.26 -5.60 -6.52
CA ARG A 209 6.54 -4.87 -6.35
C ARG A 209 7.46 -5.56 -5.36
N LEU A 210 6.92 -6.05 -4.25
CA LEU A 210 7.64 -6.84 -3.27
C LEU A 210 8.34 -8.05 -3.92
N GLY A 211 7.61 -8.78 -4.77
CA GLY A 211 8.17 -9.89 -5.54
C GLY A 211 9.29 -9.46 -6.51
N MET A 212 9.16 -8.30 -7.16
CA MET A 212 10.23 -7.74 -8.01
C MET A 212 11.48 -7.33 -7.21
N MET A 213 11.31 -6.94 -5.95
CA MET A 213 12.42 -6.63 -5.02
C MET A 213 13.11 -7.89 -4.49
N GLY A 214 12.59 -9.08 -4.80
CA GLY A 214 13.12 -10.35 -4.30
C GLY A 214 12.82 -10.58 -2.81
N PHE A 215 11.77 -9.95 -2.29
CA PHE A 215 11.35 -10.15 -0.91
C PHE A 215 10.24 -11.20 -0.81
N ASP A 216 10.44 -12.15 0.09
CA ASP A 216 9.55 -13.26 0.33
C ASP A 216 8.69 -13.03 1.57
N LEU A 217 7.38 -13.25 1.43
CA LEU A 217 6.47 -13.21 2.58
C LEU A 217 6.52 -14.52 3.36
N PRO A 218 6.57 -14.47 4.70
CA PRO A 218 6.36 -15.64 5.54
C PRO A 218 4.89 -16.12 5.41
N PRO A 219 4.61 -17.40 5.68
CA PRO A 219 3.27 -17.98 5.54
C PRO A 219 2.26 -17.44 6.57
N ILE A 220 2.76 -16.90 7.69
CA ILE A 220 1.97 -16.31 8.75
C ILE A 220 2.59 -14.97 9.16
N LEU A 221 1.73 -14.00 9.40
CA LEU A 221 2.05 -12.70 10.01
C LEU A 221 1.06 -12.44 11.14
N VAL A 222 1.46 -11.62 12.11
CA VAL A 222 0.55 -11.05 13.11
C VAL A 222 0.38 -9.58 12.80
N ASP A 223 -0.85 -9.17 12.49
CA ASP A 223 -1.19 -7.76 12.41
C ASP A 223 -1.15 -7.14 13.80
N ALA A 224 -0.49 -6.00 13.92
CA ALA A 224 -0.57 -5.08 15.05
C ALA A 224 -1.14 -3.76 14.51
N GLY A 225 -2.44 -3.60 14.70
CA GLY A 225 -3.22 -2.52 14.13
C GLY A 225 -3.56 -1.44 15.16
N TRP A 226 -3.49 -0.19 14.74
CA TRP A 226 -3.96 0.97 15.48
C TRP A 226 -4.88 1.81 14.59
N THR A 227 -6.03 2.22 15.11
CA THR A 227 -6.97 3.10 14.45
C THR A 227 -7.31 4.25 15.38
N HIS A 228 -7.15 5.48 14.88
CA HIS A 228 -7.53 6.71 15.55
C HIS A 228 -8.42 7.54 14.64
N ILE A 229 -9.58 7.93 15.14
CA ILE A 229 -10.57 8.76 14.44
C ILE A 229 -10.88 9.95 15.34
N GLU A 230 -10.82 11.16 14.80
CA GLU A 230 -11.20 12.39 15.50
C GLU A 230 -12.16 13.23 14.67
N LYS A 231 -12.98 14.04 15.32
CA LYS A 231 -13.75 15.08 14.63
C LYS A 231 -12.80 16.11 14.02
N SER A 232 -13.04 16.44 12.75
CA SER A 232 -12.23 17.39 12.02
C SER A 232 -12.23 18.76 12.70
N LYS A 233 -11.05 19.39 12.78
CA LYS A 233 -10.90 20.77 13.27
C LYS A 233 -11.46 21.80 12.29
N SER A 234 -11.58 21.46 11.01
CA SER A 234 -12.00 22.38 9.93
C SER A 234 -13.51 22.43 9.69
N GLY A 235 -14.33 21.60 10.32
CA GLY A 235 -15.79 21.62 10.12
C GLY A 235 -16.46 20.25 10.20
N THR A 236 -17.48 20.03 9.36
CA THR A 236 -18.28 18.80 9.33
C THR A 236 -17.49 17.64 8.72
N GLY A 237 -17.02 16.72 9.56
CA GLY A 237 -16.35 15.51 9.12
C GLY A 237 -15.47 14.89 10.22
N VAL A 238 -14.73 13.87 9.84
CA VAL A 238 -13.77 13.18 10.69
C VAL A 238 -12.43 13.04 9.96
N ASP A 239 -11.37 13.14 10.74
CA ASP A 239 -10.02 12.79 10.31
C ASP A 239 -9.63 11.46 10.95
N PHE A 240 -8.93 10.60 10.21
CA PHE A 240 -8.46 9.34 10.76
C PHE A 240 -7.01 9.06 10.39
N ALA A 241 -6.38 8.21 11.20
CA ALA A 241 -5.19 7.49 10.84
C ALA A 241 -5.33 6.03 11.29
N THR A 242 -4.96 5.11 10.41
CA THR A 242 -4.85 3.69 10.72
C THR A 242 -3.48 3.18 10.29
N ILE A 243 -2.80 2.50 11.20
CA ILE A 243 -1.47 1.93 10.98
C ILE A 243 -1.56 0.45 11.30
N HIS A 244 -1.43 -0.39 10.28
CA HIS A 244 -1.36 -1.84 10.41
C HIS A 244 0.06 -2.31 10.16
N THR A 245 0.68 -2.93 11.16
CA THR A 245 2.04 -3.47 11.07
C THR A 245 1.96 -4.99 11.12
N LEU A 246 2.17 -5.64 9.98
CA LEU A 246 2.21 -7.09 9.88
C LEU A 246 3.60 -7.60 10.26
N LEU A 247 3.68 -8.32 11.38
CA LEU A 247 4.93 -8.77 12.00
C LEU A 247 5.17 -10.25 11.69
N SER A 248 6.39 -10.58 11.26
CA SER A 248 6.80 -11.96 11.02
C SER A 248 7.21 -12.65 12.32
N PRO A 249 6.63 -13.81 12.67
CA PRO A 249 7.10 -14.65 13.76
C PRO A 249 8.26 -15.57 13.35
N ALA A 250 8.70 -15.50 12.09
CA ALA A 250 9.81 -16.31 11.62
C ALA A 250 11.14 -15.85 12.24
N GLU A 251 12.04 -16.82 12.45
CA GLU A 251 13.40 -16.52 12.88
C GLU A 251 14.16 -15.72 11.81
N ALA A 252 15.21 -15.01 12.24
CA ALA A 252 16.06 -14.18 11.40
C ALA A 252 16.49 -14.88 10.09
N GLY A 253 16.06 -14.34 8.96
CA GLY A 253 16.36 -14.86 7.61
C GLY A 253 15.74 -16.22 7.28
N GLN A 254 14.80 -16.72 8.08
CA GLN A 254 14.08 -17.96 7.82
C GLN A 254 12.62 -17.68 7.41
N ARG A 255 12.03 -18.60 6.64
CA ARG A 255 10.59 -18.57 6.32
C ARG A 255 9.73 -19.38 7.28
N ALA A 256 10.36 -20.25 8.08
CA ALA A 256 9.66 -21.14 9.00
C ALA A 256 9.08 -20.32 10.16
N VAL A 257 7.80 -20.54 10.44
CA VAL A 257 7.08 -19.91 11.55
C VAL A 257 6.84 -20.96 12.64
N PRO A 258 6.84 -20.56 13.93
CA PRO A 258 6.58 -21.50 15.02
C PRO A 258 5.12 -21.95 15.06
N GLY A 259 4.89 -23.15 15.58
CA GLY A 259 3.55 -23.74 15.72
C GLY A 259 2.96 -24.27 14.40
N ALA A 260 1.85 -24.99 14.52
CA ALA A 260 1.07 -25.42 13.38
C ALA A 260 0.17 -24.27 12.88
N PRO A 261 -0.28 -24.27 11.60
CA PRO A 261 -1.14 -23.21 11.09
C PRO A 261 -2.39 -22.95 11.94
N GLU A 262 -3.03 -23.98 12.47
CA GLU A 262 -4.20 -23.94 13.37
C GLU A 262 -3.95 -23.20 14.69
N ASP A 263 -2.71 -23.19 15.19
CA ASP A 263 -2.32 -22.48 16.41
C ASP A 263 -2.42 -20.96 16.23
N TRP A 264 -2.29 -20.47 14.99
CA TRP A 264 -2.42 -19.06 14.63
C TRP A 264 -3.88 -18.61 14.53
N SER A 265 -4.60 -18.78 15.64
CA SER A 265 -5.96 -18.33 15.85
C SER A 265 -6.19 -18.05 17.34
N ARG A 266 -7.16 -17.19 17.68
CA ARG A 266 -7.46 -16.88 19.09
C ARG A 266 -7.76 -18.13 19.92
N ALA A 267 -8.44 -19.12 19.34
CA ALA A 267 -8.74 -20.39 20.00
C ALA A 267 -7.53 -21.33 20.05
N GLY A 268 -6.72 -21.37 18.99
CA GLY A 268 -5.59 -22.28 18.84
C GLY A 268 -4.32 -21.84 19.58
N MET A 269 -4.11 -20.54 19.81
CA MET A 269 -2.84 -20.03 20.35
C MET A 269 -2.46 -20.61 21.71
N ASN A 270 -3.45 -21.02 22.51
CA ASN A 270 -3.22 -21.62 23.82
C ASN A 270 -2.59 -23.02 23.75
N ASN A 271 -2.61 -23.67 22.57
CA ASN A 271 -2.00 -24.97 22.36
C ASN A 271 -0.49 -24.87 22.05
N SER A 272 0.01 -23.67 21.75
CA SER A 272 1.41 -23.44 21.40
C SER A 272 2.00 -22.26 22.20
N PRO A 273 2.87 -22.53 23.20
CA PRO A 273 3.48 -21.49 24.01
C PRO A 273 4.28 -20.46 23.20
N MET A 274 4.90 -20.88 22.09
CA MET A 274 5.66 -20.00 21.21
C MET A 274 4.75 -19.00 20.48
N VAL A 275 3.59 -19.46 20.00
CA VAL A 275 2.60 -18.59 19.34
C VAL A 275 2.00 -17.61 20.34
N ALA A 276 1.59 -18.10 21.51
CA ALA A 276 1.06 -17.26 22.58
C ALA A 276 2.08 -16.19 23.05
N ASP A 277 3.37 -16.55 23.17
CA ASP A 277 4.43 -15.60 23.51
C ASP A 277 4.60 -14.53 22.45
N PHE A 278 4.68 -14.91 21.17
CA PHE A 278 4.84 -13.94 20.08
C PHE A 278 3.67 -12.95 20.04
N VAL A 279 2.43 -13.44 20.11
CA VAL A 279 1.22 -12.60 20.16
C VAL A 279 1.26 -11.65 21.36
N LYS A 280 1.65 -12.15 22.55
CA LYS A 280 1.77 -11.32 23.75
C LYS A 280 2.84 -10.23 23.60
N ARG A 281 4.00 -10.56 23.01
CA ARG A 281 5.05 -9.57 22.74
C ARG A 281 4.60 -8.53 21.74
N SER A 282 3.83 -8.92 20.71
CA SER A 282 3.26 -8.00 19.72
C SER A 282 2.25 -7.04 20.34
N ASP A 283 1.34 -7.55 21.18
CA ASP A 283 0.38 -6.73 21.92
C ASP A 283 1.07 -5.77 22.90
N THR A 284 2.10 -6.25 23.61
CA THR A 284 2.87 -5.43 24.56
C THR A 284 3.63 -4.32 23.83
N TRP A 285 4.28 -4.66 22.73
CA TRP A 285 4.99 -3.69 21.89
C TRP A 285 4.03 -2.64 21.32
N LEU A 286 2.90 -3.06 20.74
CA LEU A 286 1.90 -2.15 20.18
C LEU A 286 1.44 -1.15 21.23
N LYS A 287 1.10 -1.61 22.45
CA LYS A 287 0.70 -0.75 23.58
C LYS A 287 1.77 0.27 23.96
N ASN A 288 3.05 -0.10 23.92
CA ASN A 288 4.16 0.82 24.16
C ASN A 288 4.35 1.82 23.02
N TRP A 289 3.94 1.47 21.80
CA TRP A 289 4.04 2.30 20.61
C TRP A 289 2.89 3.31 20.47
N LEU A 290 1.69 3.00 20.98
CA LEU A 290 0.50 3.86 20.92
C LEU A 290 0.75 5.34 21.30
N PRO A 291 1.46 5.67 22.40
CA PRO A 291 1.70 7.07 22.76
C PRO A 291 2.48 7.84 21.68
N TYR A 292 3.36 7.15 20.95
CA TYR A 292 4.16 7.76 19.89
C TYR A 292 3.36 7.89 18.59
N LEU A 293 2.49 6.94 18.29
CA LEU A 293 1.52 7.07 17.20
C LEU A 293 0.60 8.27 17.42
N ARG A 294 0.08 8.47 18.64
CA ARG A 294 -0.72 9.65 19.01
C ARG A 294 0.07 10.95 18.89
N LYS A 295 1.32 10.98 19.36
CA LYS A 295 2.19 12.16 19.21
C LYS A 295 2.49 12.45 17.75
N GLY A 296 2.77 11.40 16.95
CA GLY A 296 3.02 11.53 15.53
C GLY A 296 1.81 12.06 14.77
N TYR A 297 0.62 11.54 15.09
CA TYR A 297 -0.66 12.02 14.55
C TYR A 297 -0.91 13.51 14.84
N ASN A 298 -0.53 13.96 16.04
CA ASN A 298 -0.65 15.36 16.45
C ASN A 298 0.55 16.23 16.03
N SER A 299 1.54 15.67 15.32
CA SER A 299 2.79 16.34 14.95
C SER A 299 3.58 16.91 16.15
N THR A 300 3.46 16.27 17.31
CA THR A 300 4.14 16.64 18.58
C THR A 300 5.25 15.65 18.96
N LEU A 301 5.62 14.73 18.05
CA LEU A 301 6.70 13.81 18.30
C LEU A 301 8.04 14.57 18.23
N GLU A 302 8.77 14.57 19.34
CA GLU A 302 10.07 15.22 19.42
C GLU A 302 11.10 14.49 18.54
N GLY A 303 12.04 15.24 17.97
CA GLY A 303 13.12 14.68 17.18
C GLY A 303 14.07 13.86 18.05
N GLY A 304 14.02 12.53 17.94
CA GLY A 304 14.87 11.62 18.67
C GLY A 304 14.48 10.15 18.45
N PRO A 305 15.36 9.20 18.76
CA PRO A 305 15.04 7.78 18.67
C PRO A 305 13.97 7.43 19.71
N LEU A 306 12.99 6.61 19.29
CA LEU A 306 12.00 6.05 20.19
C LEU A 306 12.69 5.13 21.20
N PRO A 307 12.19 5.02 22.45
CA PRO A 307 12.69 4.03 23.39
C PRO A 307 12.59 2.63 22.82
N ALA A 308 13.56 1.76 23.13
CA ALA A 308 13.64 0.41 22.59
C ALA A 308 12.34 -0.40 22.75
N ALA A 309 11.64 -0.24 23.89
CA ALA A 309 10.37 -0.93 24.15
C ALA A 309 9.22 -0.56 23.19
N ALA A 310 9.30 0.59 22.51
CA ALA A 310 8.36 1.06 21.51
C ALA A 310 8.92 0.98 20.08
N ALA A 311 10.25 1.02 19.92
CA ALA A 311 10.91 0.90 18.62
C ALA A 311 11.02 -0.57 18.17
N THR A 312 11.43 -1.47 19.06
CA THR A 312 11.77 -2.85 18.73
C THR A 312 10.52 -3.73 18.79
N ASP A 313 9.89 -3.93 17.63
CA ASP A 313 8.82 -4.90 17.49
C ASP A 313 9.34 -6.35 17.51
N PRO A 314 8.48 -7.34 17.81
CA PRO A 314 8.86 -8.75 17.88
C PRO A 314 9.40 -9.39 16.60
N GLY A 315 9.16 -8.78 15.44
CA GLY A 315 9.70 -9.25 14.16
C GLY A 315 11.08 -8.66 13.85
N PHE A 316 11.61 -7.76 14.68
CA PHE A 316 12.93 -7.18 14.48
C PHE A 316 14.03 -8.03 15.12
N HIS A 317 15.09 -8.32 14.35
CA HIS A 317 16.18 -9.23 14.76
C HIS A 317 17.56 -8.56 14.94
N GLY A 318 17.71 -7.26 14.67
CA GLY A 318 18.97 -6.53 14.90
C GLY A 318 19.37 -5.55 13.80
#